data_AF-A0A2V8GET4-F1
#
_entry.id   AF-A0A2V8GET4-F1
#
_cell.length_a   1.000
_cell.length_b   1.000
_cell.length_c   1.000
_cell.angle_alpha   90.00
_cell.angle_beta   90.00
_cell.angle_gamma   90.00
#
_symmetry.space_group_name_H-M   'P 1'
#
loop_
_entity.id
_entity.type
_entity.pdbx_description
1 polymer ?
#
loop_
_entity_poly.entity_id
_entity_poly.type
_entity_poly.pdbx_seq_one_letter_code
_entity_poly.pdbx_strand_id
1 'polypeptide(L)'
;MAEVGGKRLFVKEIEDALLRGDVDLAVHSAKDMPAVLPDGLAVAATLPREDPRDALVLPRGAAAPDLAHAAAAIGDSPTIGTSSVRRIAQLSTLLPRARFVAIRGNVDTRLRKLDQGGFDALVLAAAGMKRLGFGARISAPIPPADCIPAPGQGIVAIEIRAGDSQTRHVLQAINDADAAAALDAERALVAALGGGCQLTLGAVALLDRGELAMHAVVASLDGRRSVKRQARGPRSSASQVGVELADALARAGAIEILDEVRGARGPVAGSY
;
A
#
# COMPACT_ATOMS: atom_id res chain seq x y z
N MET A 1 -23.13 3.32 -9.77
CA MET A 1 -23.32 1.86 -9.96
C MET A 1 -22.12 1.13 -9.36
N ALA A 2 -22.34 0.36 -8.29
CA ALA A 2 -21.42 -0.57 -7.60
C ALA A 2 -19.93 -0.16 -7.56
N GLU A 3 -19.59 0.91 -6.83
CA GLU A 3 -18.30 1.59 -7.00
C GLU A 3 -17.23 1.31 -5.92
N VAL A 4 -17.56 0.63 -4.81
CA VAL A 4 -16.62 0.55 -3.65
C VAL A 4 -16.44 -0.88 -3.09
N GLY A 5 -17.27 -1.84 -3.50
CA GLY A 5 -17.34 -3.17 -2.86
C GLY A 5 -16.22 -4.17 -3.22
N GLY A 6 -15.67 -4.14 -4.43
CA GLY A 6 -14.92 -5.29 -4.98
C GLY A 6 -13.78 -5.83 -4.10
N LYS A 7 -12.80 -5.01 -3.70
CA LYS A 7 -11.64 -5.50 -2.94
C LYS A 7 -11.97 -5.93 -1.50
N ARG A 8 -12.80 -5.17 -0.79
CA ARG A 8 -13.23 -5.54 0.57
C ARG A 8 -14.14 -6.76 0.55
N LEU A 9 -14.95 -6.91 -0.49
CA LEU A 9 -15.81 -8.09 -0.69
C LEU A 9 -14.96 -9.36 -0.85
N PHE A 10 -13.90 -9.32 -1.67
CA PHE A 10 -13.00 -10.48 -1.83
C PHE A 10 -12.30 -10.89 -0.53
N VAL A 11 -11.82 -9.92 0.26
CA VAL A 11 -11.17 -10.24 1.55
C VAL A 11 -12.19 -10.81 2.53
N LYS A 12 -13.38 -10.20 2.62
CA LYS A 12 -14.44 -10.65 3.52
C LYS A 12 -14.92 -12.08 3.22
N GLU A 13 -15.06 -12.45 1.95
CA GLU A 13 -15.45 -13.82 1.57
C GLU A 13 -14.44 -14.88 2.06
N ILE A 14 -13.15 -14.54 2.04
CA ILE A 14 -12.08 -15.40 2.53
C ILE A 14 -12.05 -15.44 4.06
N GLU A 15 -12.21 -14.29 4.71
CA GLU A 15 -12.32 -14.18 6.18
C GLU A 15 -13.52 -14.99 6.70
N ASP A 16 -14.68 -14.90 6.05
CA ASP A 16 -15.87 -15.68 6.40
C ASP A 16 -15.62 -17.19 6.24
N ALA A 17 -14.85 -17.62 5.22
CA ALA A 17 -14.47 -19.01 5.01
C ALA A 17 -13.50 -19.53 6.10
N LEU A 18 -12.54 -18.70 6.53
CA LEU A 18 -11.65 -19.02 7.65
C LEU A 18 -12.45 -19.23 8.95
N LEU A 19 -13.38 -18.32 9.25
CA LEU A 19 -14.21 -18.36 10.47
C LEU A 19 -15.15 -19.56 10.49
N ARG A 20 -15.69 -19.97 9.33
CA ARG A 20 -16.49 -21.20 9.21
C ARG A 20 -15.69 -22.49 9.25
N GLY A 21 -14.37 -22.42 9.07
CA GLY A 21 -13.51 -23.61 8.99
C GLY A 21 -13.50 -24.27 7.60
N ASP A 22 -13.94 -23.58 6.56
CA ASP A 22 -13.93 -24.11 5.18
C ASP A 22 -12.51 -24.16 4.60
N VAL A 23 -11.62 -23.30 5.11
CA VAL A 23 -10.19 -23.22 4.77
C VAL A 23 -9.37 -22.98 6.04
N ASP A 24 -8.11 -23.39 6.05
CA ASP A 24 -7.24 -23.26 7.23
C ASP A 24 -6.40 -21.98 7.26
N LEU A 25 -6.05 -21.48 6.09
CA LEU A 25 -5.26 -20.26 5.92
C LEU A 25 -5.67 -19.51 4.67
N ALA A 26 -5.35 -18.22 4.67
CA ALA A 26 -5.51 -17.35 3.53
C ALA A 26 -4.23 -16.55 3.27
N VAL A 27 -3.95 -16.27 1.99
CA VAL A 27 -2.72 -15.59 1.57
C VAL A 27 -3.07 -14.28 0.90
N HIS A 28 -2.55 -13.18 1.44
CA HIS A 28 -2.90 -11.83 1.03
C HIS A 28 -1.66 -11.03 0.64
N SER A 29 -1.82 -10.11 -0.31
CA SER A 29 -0.96 -8.93 -0.31
C SER A 29 -1.33 -8.09 0.91
N ALA A 30 -0.39 -7.85 1.82
CA ALA A 30 -0.70 -7.26 3.13
C ALA A 30 -1.37 -5.87 3.03
N LYS A 31 -1.05 -5.10 1.98
CA LYS A 31 -1.67 -3.79 1.70
C LYS A 31 -3.16 -3.83 1.36
N ASP A 32 -3.68 -5.00 0.99
CA ASP A 32 -5.09 -5.19 0.67
C ASP A 32 -5.90 -5.68 1.89
N MET A 33 -5.22 -6.05 2.99
CA MET A 33 -5.86 -6.43 4.25
C MET A 33 -6.31 -5.18 5.03
N PRO A 34 -7.42 -5.26 5.79
CA PRO A 34 -7.78 -4.21 6.73
C PRO A 34 -6.75 -4.14 7.87
N ALA A 35 -6.48 -2.93 8.38
CA ALA A 35 -5.51 -2.73 9.47
C ALA A 35 -5.96 -3.32 10.81
N VAL A 36 -7.27 -3.44 10.99
CA VAL A 36 -7.90 -4.18 12.09
C VAL A 36 -8.57 -5.39 11.44
N LEU A 37 -8.22 -6.60 11.89
CA LEU A 37 -8.85 -7.82 11.40
C LEU A 37 -10.16 -8.08 12.17
N PRO A 38 -11.10 -8.83 11.60
CA PRO A 38 -12.24 -9.36 12.34
C PRO A 38 -11.80 -10.16 13.57
N ASP A 39 -12.64 -10.14 14.61
CA ASP A 39 -12.43 -10.95 15.80
C ASP A 39 -12.33 -12.44 15.43
N GLY A 40 -11.39 -13.15 16.07
CA GLY A 40 -11.15 -14.57 15.80
C GLY A 40 -10.19 -14.84 14.64
N LEU A 41 -9.71 -13.82 13.92
CA LEU A 41 -8.67 -13.95 12.90
C LEU A 41 -7.35 -13.30 13.33
N ALA A 42 -6.23 -13.78 12.78
CA ALA A 42 -4.90 -13.25 13.04
C ALA A 42 -3.97 -13.43 11.85
N VAL A 43 -3.06 -12.48 11.64
CA VAL A 43 -1.86 -12.73 10.82
C VAL A 43 -0.94 -13.67 11.60
N ALA A 44 -0.67 -14.85 11.06
CA ALA A 44 0.20 -15.84 11.69
C ALA A 44 1.60 -15.91 11.10
N ALA A 45 1.76 -15.51 9.83
CA ALA A 45 3.08 -15.40 9.22
C ALA A 45 3.11 -14.31 8.15
N THR A 46 4.30 -13.77 7.93
CA THR A 46 4.60 -12.91 6.78
C THR A 46 5.79 -13.47 6.02
N LEU A 47 5.79 -13.35 4.70
CA LEU A 47 6.97 -13.68 3.89
C LEU A 47 7.92 -12.47 3.81
N PRO A 48 9.21 -12.68 3.48
CA PRO A 48 10.16 -11.59 3.29
C PRO A 48 9.60 -10.51 2.35
N ARG A 49 9.82 -9.25 2.74
CA ARG A 49 9.32 -8.09 2.00
C ARG A 49 10.04 -7.98 0.65
N GLU A 50 9.28 -8.03 -0.43
CA GLU A 50 9.77 -7.63 -1.75
C GLU A 50 9.77 -6.10 -1.87
N ASP A 51 10.46 -5.55 -2.88
CA ASP A 51 10.57 -4.12 -3.16
C ASP A 51 9.27 -3.33 -2.92
N PRO A 52 9.23 -2.51 -1.86
CA PRO A 52 8.00 -1.84 -1.43
C PRO A 52 7.67 -0.64 -2.32
N ARG A 53 8.57 -0.23 -3.23
CA ARG A 53 8.40 0.98 -4.03
C ARG A 53 7.24 0.86 -5.01
N ASP A 54 6.65 2.00 -5.30
CA ASP A 54 5.90 2.16 -6.54
C ASP A 54 6.88 2.28 -7.71
N ALA A 55 6.42 1.99 -8.91
CA ALA A 55 7.20 2.04 -10.13
C ALA A 55 6.44 2.79 -11.22
N LEU A 56 7.13 3.71 -11.89
CA LEU A 56 6.68 4.28 -13.14
C LEU A 56 6.96 3.27 -14.26
N VAL A 57 5.96 3.03 -15.10
CA VAL A 57 6.01 2.06 -16.21
C VAL A 57 5.62 2.78 -17.49
N LEU A 58 6.55 2.81 -18.44
CA LEU A 58 6.38 3.41 -19.76
C LEU A 58 5.90 2.37 -20.79
N PRO A 59 5.36 2.81 -21.94
CA PRO A 59 5.03 1.92 -23.05
C PRO A 59 6.23 1.09 -23.50
N ARG A 60 5.97 -0.12 -24.02
CA ARG A 60 7.03 -1.00 -24.51
C ARG A 60 7.95 -0.27 -25.50
N GLY A 61 9.27 -0.46 -25.33
CA GLY A 61 10.30 0.19 -26.16
C GLY A 61 10.83 1.50 -25.56
N ALA A 62 10.11 2.11 -24.61
CA ALA A 62 10.64 3.20 -23.82
C ALA A 62 11.46 2.65 -22.64
N ALA A 63 12.70 3.14 -22.51
CA ALA A 63 13.57 2.85 -21.37
C ALA A 63 14.06 4.16 -20.77
N ALA A 64 14.25 4.17 -19.46
CA ALA A 64 14.81 5.32 -18.76
C ALA A 64 15.79 4.81 -17.70
N PRO A 65 16.94 5.46 -17.51
CA PRO A 65 17.92 5.06 -16.50
C PRO A 65 17.45 5.34 -15.07
N ASP A 66 16.57 6.33 -14.88
CA ASP A 66 16.05 6.74 -13.58
C ASP A 66 14.66 7.40 -13.70
N LEU A 67 14.12 7.84 -12.56
CA LEU A 67 12.81 8.49 -12.49
C LEU A 67 12.78 9.84 -13.21
N ALA A 68 13.86 10.62 -13.17
CA ALA A 68 13.90 11.95 -13.80
C ALA A 68 13.81 11.83 -15.32
N HIS A 69 14.57 10.90 -15.91
CA HIS A 69 14.50 10.60 -17.33
C HIS A 69 13.15 9.99 -17.72
N ALA A 70 12.59 9.11 -16.89
CA ALA A 70 11.28 8.53 -17.15
C ALA A 70 10.16 9.58 -17.13
N ALA A 71 10.24 10.55 -16.21
CA ALA A 71 9.32 11.69 -16.13
C ALA A 71 9.50 12.65 -17.32
N ALA A 72 10.72 12.91 -17.75
CA ALA A 72 10.98 13.72 -18.94
C ALA A 72 10.44 13.06 -20.22
N ALA A 73 10.54 11.74 -20.34
CA ALA A 73 10.10 10.98 -21.51
C ALA A 73 8.57 11.02 -21.75
N ILE A 74 7.77 11.30 -20.73
CA ILE A 74 6.30 11.38 -20.82
C ILE A 74 5.79 12.81 -21.04
N GLY A 75 6.70 13.78 -21.14
CA GLY A 75 6.38 15.19 -21.44
C GLY A 75 5.71 15.95 -20.30
N ASP A 76 5.27 17.17 -20.62
CA ASP A 76 4.82 18.16 -19.62
C ASP A 76 3.40 17.94 -19.11
N SER A 77 2.56 17.15 -19.77
CA SER A 77 1.15 16.96 -19.37
C SER A 77 0.68 15.51 -19.61
N PRO A 78 1.34 14.52 -18.99
CA PRO A 78 1.12 13.11 -19.27
C PRO A 78 -0.21 12.61 -18.72
N THR A 79 -0.80 11.64 -19.40
CA THR A 79 -1.92 10.81 -18.92
C THR A 79 -1.38 9.61 -18.17
N ILE A 80 -1.54 9.61 -16.83
CA ILE A 80 -0.97 8.57 -15.96
C ILE A 80 -2.08 7.65 -15.43
N GLY A 81 -1.95 6.35 -15.69
CA GLY A 81 -2.90 5.33 -15.24
C GLY A 81 -2.66 4.87 -13.80
N THR A 82 -3.53 5.28 -12.88
CA THR A 82 -3.58 4.77 -11.49
C THR A 82 -4.95 5.06 -10.86
N SER A 83 -5.45 4.12 -10.06
CA SER A 83 -6.69 4.30 -9.27
C SER A 83 -6.42 4.54 -7.78
N SER A 84 -5.15 4.68 -7.38
CA SER A 84 -4.76 4.86 -5.98
C SER A 84 -4.71 6.34 -5.64
N VAL A 85 -5.58 6.79 -4.73
CA VAL A 85 -5.56 8.18 -4.24
C VAL A 85 -4.29 8.54 -3.50
N ARG A 86 -3.66 7.58 -2.79
CA ARG A 86 -2.32 7.78 -2.20
C ARG A 86 -1.28 8.15 -3.26
N ARG A 87 -1.26 7.43 -4.39
CA ARG A 87 -0.31 7.71 -5.48
C ARG A 87 -0.62 9.05 -6.12
N ILE A 88 -1.89 9.31 -6.42
CA ILE A 88 -2.33 10.57 -7.04
C ILE A 88 -1.93 11.75 -6.15
N ALA A 89 -2.30 11.74 -4.87
CA ALA A 89 -2.00 12.83 -3.95
C ALA A 89 -0.50 13.15 -3.85
N GLN A 90 0.37 12.13 -3.83
CA GLN A 90 1.82 12.36 -3.74
C GLN A 90 2.44 12.76 -5.08
N LEU A 91 2.02 12.12 -6.17
CA LEU A 91 2.60 12.36 -7.50
C LEU A 91 2.08 13.63 -8.16
N SER A 92 0.93 14.17 -7.74
CA SER A 92 0.47 15.50 -8.16
C SER A 92 1.45 16.61 -7.78
N THR A 93 2.26 16.43 -6.73
CA THR A 93 3.30 17.41 -6.38
C THR A 93 4.52 17.28 -7.30
N LEU A 94 4.89 16.06 -7.68
CA LEU A 94 6.03 15.78 -8.56
C LEU A 94 5.72 16.08 -10.04
N LEU A 95 4.48 15.81 -10.45
CA LEU A 95 4.00 15.91 -11.83
C LEU A 95 2.74 16.80 -11.85
N PRO A 96 2.86 18.11 -11.56
CA PRO A 96 1.72 19.01 -11.31
C PRO A 96 0.78 19.21 -12.49
N ARG A 97 1.23 18.88 -13.71
CA ARG A 97 0.45 18.99 -14.95
C ARG A 97 -0.03 17.63 -15.47
N ALA A 98 0.26 16.53 -14.76
CA ALA A 98 -0.20 15.21 -15.14
C ALA A 98 -1.71 15.05 -14.95
N ARG A 99 -2.34 14.35 -15.89
CA ARG A 99 -3.73 13.91 -15.81
C ARG A 99 -3.78 12.48 -15.31
N PHE A 100 -4.15 12.29 -14.05
CA PHE A 100 -4.32 10.96 -13.47
C PHE A 100 -5.68 10.37 -13.88
N VAL A 101 -5.65 9.18 -14.49
CA VAL A 101 -6.85 8.50 -14.99
C VAL A 101 -6.98 7.13 -14.33
N ALA A 102 -8.18 6.82 -13.85
CA ALA A 102 -8.46 5.55 -13.21
C ALA A 102 -8.25 4.38 -14.19
N ILE A 103 -7.59 3.33 -13.71
CA ILE A 103 -7.35 2.10 -14.47
C ILE A 103 -7.70 0.87 -13.63
N ARG A 104 -8.42 -0.07 -14.25
CA ARG A 104 -8.83 -1.35 -13.68
C ARG A 104 -8.32 -2.53 -14.50
N GLY A 105 -8.30 -3.70 -13.86
CA GLY A 105 -7.75 -4.95 -14.38
C GLY A 105 -6.58 -5.45 -13.52
N ASN A 106 -6.17 -6.70 -13.75
CA ASN A 106 -4.91 -7.24 -13.24
C ASN A 106 -3.70 -6.54 -13.90
N VAL A 107 -2.49 -6.82 -13.44
CA VAL A 107 -1.26 -6.18 -13.94
C VAL A 107 -1.13 -6.34 -15.45
N ASP A 108 -1.29 -7.55 -15.98
CA ASP A 108 -1.22 -7.84 -17.41
C ASP A 108 -2.19 -6.98 -18.25
N THR A 109 -3.47 -6.93 -17.85
CA THR A 109 -4.48 -6.12 -18.56
C THR A 109 -4.12 -4.64 -18.55
N ARG A 110 -3.53 -4.14 -17.45
CA ARG A 110 -3.09 -2.74 -17.37
C ARG A 110 -1.91 -2.48 -18.30
N LEU A 111 -0.90 -3.36 -18.32
CA LEU A 111 0.25 -3.24 -19.21
C LEU A 111 -0.18 -3.26 -20.68
N ARG A 112 -1.13 -4.11 -21.05
CA ARG A 112 -1.71 -4.12 -22.39
C ARG A 112 -2.40 -2.80 -22.74
N LYS A 113 -3.19 -2.21 -21.83
CA LYS A 113 -3.81 -0.88 -22.05
C LYS A 113 -2.79 0.23 -22.23
N LEU A 114 -1.67 0.16 -21.51
CA LEU A 114 -0.54 1.07 -21.68
C LEU A 114 0.09 0.90 -23.08
N ASP A 115 0.40 -0.33 -23.47
CA ASP A 115 1.05 -0.65 -24.75
C ASP A 115 0.13 -0.33 -25.96
N GLN A 116 -1.18 -0.24 -25.75
CA GLN A 116 -2.17 0.18 -26.76
C GLN A 116 -2.35 1.70 -26.87
N GLY A 117 -1.56 2.49 -26.16
CA GLY A 117 -1.62 3.97 -26.20
C GLY A 117 -2.74 4.58 -25.35
N GLY A 118 -3.33 3.84 -24.42
CA GLY A 118 -4.36 4.37 -23.51
C GLY A 118 -3.81 5.32 -22.44
N PHE A 119 -2.50 5.29 -22.19
CA PHE A 119 -1.80 6.06 -21.15
C PHE A 119 -0.37 6.37 -21.61
N ASP A 120 0.20 7.47 -21.14
CA ASP A 120 1.62 7.80 -21.35
C ASP A 120 2.51 7.07 -20.35
N ALA A 121 1.98 6.77 -19.16
CA ALA A 121 2.61 5.91 -18.16
C ALA A 121 1.59 5.25 -17.24
N LEU A 122 2.01 4.21 -16.54
CA LEU A 122 1.31 3.66 -15.38
C LEU A 122 2.14 3.83 -14.12
N VAL A 123 1.45 3.85 -12.98
CA VAL A 123 2.10 3.67 -11.67
C VAL A 123 1.61 2.37 -11.04
N LEU A 124 2.52 1.42 -10.87
CA LEU A 124 2.25 0.08 -10.35
C LEU A 124 3.15 -0.22 -9.15
N ALA A 125 2.85 -1.28 -8.38
CA ALA A 125 3.73 -1.70 -7.29
C ALA A 125 4.86 -2.56 -7.85
N ALA A 126 6.11 -2.26 -7.51
CA ALA A 126 7.27 -3.00 -8.00
C ALA A 126 7.18 -4.50 -7.63
N ALA A 127 6.81 -4.82 -6.38
CA ALA A 127 6.64 -6.19 -5.93
C ALA A 127 5.65 -7.01 -6.77
N GLY A 128 4.51 -6.43 -7.15
CA GLY A 128 3.51 -7.12 -7.98
C GLY A 128 4.01 -7.38 -9.40
N MET A 129 4.78 -6.45 -9.96
CA MET A 129 5.41 -6.61 -11.27
C MET A 129 6.45 -7.73 -11.25
N LYS A 130 7.36 -7.73 -10.26
CA LYS A 130 8.43 -8.73 -10.13
C LYS A 130 7.88 -10.14 -9.95
N ARG A 131 6.92 -10.33 -9.04
CA ARG A 131 6.30 -11.65 -8.76
C ARG A 131 5.60 -12.27 -9.98
N LEU A 132 5.08 -11.43 -10.87
CA LEU A 132 4.41 -11.87 -12.10
C LEU A 132 5.35 -11.97 -13.31
N GLY A 133 6.67 -11.86 -13.11
CA GLY A 133 7.65 -11.94 -14.21
C GLY A 133 7.76 -10.66 -15.06
N PHE A 134 7.12 -9.57 -14.67
CA PHE A 134 7.17 -8.28 -15.36
C PHE A 134 8.23 -7.32 -14.77
N GLY A 135 9.23 -7.82 -14.05
CA GLY A 135 10.29 -6.98 -13.45
C GLY A 135 11.00 -6.10 -14.49
N ALA A 136 11.28 -6.64 -15.67
CA ALA A 136 11.91 -5.92 -16.78
C ALA A 136 11.03 -4.81 -17.40
N ARG A 137 9.74 -4.75 -17.06
CA ARG A 137 8.84 -3.67 -17.48
C ARG A 137 8.90 -2.46 -16.56
N ILE A 138 9.59 -2.52 -15.42
CA ILE A 138 9.76 -1.37 -14.54
C ILE A 138 10.71 -0.39 -15.21
N SER A 139 10.20 0.77 -15.62
CA SER A 139 11.02 1.83 -16.24
C SER A 139 11.83 2.57 -15.18
N ALA A 140 11.19 2.95 -14.08
CA ALA A 140 11.88 3.53 -12.94
C ALA A 140 11.15 3.21 -11.64
N PRO A 141 11.84 2.64 -10.62
CA PRO A 141 11.28 2.61 -9.28
C PRO A 141 11.23 4.04 -8.71
N ILE A 142 10.11 4.40 -8.09
CA ILE A 142 9.90 5.71 -7.48
C ILE A 142 10.49 5.66 -6.06
N PRO A 143 11.45 6.53 -5.72
CA PRO A 143 12.01 6.60 -4.37
C PRO A 143 10.93 6.88 -3.32
N PRO A 144 11.01 6.28 -2.11
CA PRO A 144 10.06 6.56 -1.03
C PRO A 144 10.00 8.05 -0.62
N ALA A 145 11.06 8.82 -0.85
CA ALA A 145 11.07 10.27 -0.61
C ALA A 145 10.03 11.02 -1.48
N ASP A 146 9.85 10.54 -2.72
CA ASP A 146 8.93 11.12 -3.72
C ASP A 146 7.53 10.52 -3.62
N CYS A 147 7.43 9.21 -3.36
CA CYS A 147 6.15 8.53 -3.14
C CYS A 147 6.29 7.44 -2.09
N ILE A 148 5.86 7.75 -0.85
CA ILE A 148 5.85 6.77 0.24
C ILE A 148 4.85 5.65 -0.12
N PRO A 149 5.26 4.37 -0.05
CA PRO A 149 4.43 3.21 -0.36
C PRO A 149 3.12 3.12 0.43
N ALA A 150 2.23 2.25 -0.03
CA ALA A 150 1.09 1.85 0.82
C ALA A 150 1.60 1.00 1.99
N PRO A 151 0.98 1.12 3.19
CA PRO A 151 1.19 0.16 4.28
C PRO A 151 1.06 -1.28 3.78
N GLY A 152 1.95 -2.17 4.19
CA GLY A 152 2.04 -3.57 3.78
C GLY A 152 2.51 -3.81 2.35
N GLN A 153 2.85 -2.77 1.55
CA GLN A 153 3.29 -2.99 0.18
C GLN A 153 4.58 -3.81 0.14
N GLY A 154 4.61 -4.83 -0.71
CA GLY A 154 5.74 -5.77 -0.83
C GLY A 154 5.64 -6.98 0.09
N ILE A 155 4.79 -6.96 1.12
CA ILE A 155 4.64 -8.07 2.07
C ILE A 155 3.50 -8.99 1.64
N VAL A 156 3.74 -10.30 1.72
CA VAL A 156 2.68 -11.31 1.70
C VAL A 156 2.39 -11.70 3.14
N ALA A 157 1.13 -11.62 3.55
CA ALA A 157 0.66 -11.97 4.88
C ALA A 157 -0.25 -13.20 4.81
N ILE A 158 -0.10 -14.08 5.80
CA ILE A 158 -0.86 -15.31 5.93
C ILE A 158 -1.79 -15.16 7.13
N GLU A 159 -3.09 -15.18 6.86
CA GLU A 159 -4.17 -15.05 7.84
C GLU A 159 -4.72 -16.42 8.20
N ILE A 160 -5.01 -16.63 9.49
CA ILE A 160 -5.58 -17.86 10.04
C ILE A 160 -6.63 -17.52 11.10
N ARG A 161 -7.36 -18.54 11.57
CA ARG A 161 -8.11 -18.44 12.84
C ARG A 161 -7.14 -18.25 14.00
N ALA A 162 -7.40 -17.28 14.88
CA ALA A 162 -6.52 -16.91 15.99
C ALA A 162 -6.19 -18.09 16.92
N GLY A 163 -7.15 -19.01 17.14
CA GLY A 163 -7.00 -20.19 17.99
C GLY A 163 -6.37 -21.42 17.32
N ASP A 164 -6.04 -21.37 16.04
CA ASP A 164 -5.46 -22.52 15.31
C ASP A 164 -3.94 -22.64 15.56
N SER A 165 -3.60 -23.28 16.68
CA SER A 165 -2.22 -23.46 17.12
C SER A 165 -1.41 -24.38 16.20
N GLN A 166 -2.05 -25.38 15.59
CA GLN A 166 -1.41 -26.32 14.67
C GLN A 166 -0.98 -25.61 13.39
N THR A 167 -1.88 -24.88 12.73
CA THR A 167 -1.55 -24.12 11.52
C THR A 167 -0.52 -23.04 11.83
N ARG A 168 -0.66 -22.34 12.96
CA ARG A 168 0.35 -21.35 13.42
C ARG A 168 1.73 -21.97 13.56
N HIS A 169 1.84 -23.16 14.15
CA HIS A 169 3.13 -23.84 14.34
C HIS A 169 3.81 -24.16 13.01
N VAL A 170 3.07 -24.70 12.03
CA VAL A 170 3.61 -24.99 10.69
C VAL A 170 4.10 -23.71 10.00
N LEU A 171 3.35 -22.61 10.13
CA LEU A 171 3.67 -21.34 9.50
C LEU A 171 4.93 -20.67 10.06
N GLN A 172 5.43 -21.08 11.24
CA GLN A 172 6.68 -20.56 11.81
C GLN A 172 7.88 -20.80 10.86
N ALA A 173 7.85 -21.88 10.08
CA ALA A 173 8.94 -22.23 9.16
C ALA A 173 9.13 -21.25 8.00
N ILE A 174 8.10 -20.46 7.67
CA ILE A 174 8.13 -19.49 6.56
C ILE A 174 7.94 -18.05 7.01
N ASN A 175 7.84 -17.82 8.34
CA ASN A 175 7.63 -16.50 8.89
C ASN A 175 8.94 -15.70 8.89
N ASP A 176 8.94 -14.58 8.20
CA ASP A 176 9.96 -13.56 8.25
C ASP A 176 9.64 -12.57 9.38
N ALA A 177 10.48 -12.59 10.43
CA ALA A 177 10.22 -11.82 11.65
C ALA A 177 10.45 -10.31 11.49
N ASP A 178 11.17 -9.90 10.44
CA ASP A 178 11.47 -8.50 10.15
C ASP A 178 10.32 -7.86 9.35
N ALA A 179 9.80 -8.58 8.35
CA ALA A 179 8.59 -8.22 7.64
C ALA A 179 7.37 -8.19 8.57
N ALA A 180 7.27 -9.12 9.53
CA ALA A 180 6.21 -9.12 10.54
C ALA A 180 6.25 -7.84 11.38
N ALA A 181 7.41 -7.49 11.93
CA ALA A 181 7.57 -6.27 12.71
C ALA A 181 7.30 -5.00 11.88
N ALA A 182 7.78 -4.94 10.63
CA ALA A 182 7.48 -3.82 9.74
C ALA A 182 5.98 -3.69 9.46
N LEU A 183 5.30 -4.81 9.22
CA LEU A 183 3.85 -4.83 9.00
C LEU A 183 3.09 -4.41 10.25
N ASP A 184 3.49 -4.86 11.44
CA ASP A 184 2.86 -4.49 12.72
C ASP A 184 2.93 -2.98 12.97
N ALA A 185 4.10 -2.36 12.77
CA ALA A 185 4.26 -0.91 12.88
C ALA A 185 3.36 -0.16 11.89
N GLU A 186 3.34 -0.60 10.63
CA GLU A 186 2.53 0.00 9.57
C GLU A 186 1.02 -0.13 9.82
N ARG A 187 0.56 -1.29 10.31
CA ARG A 187 -0.85 -1.52 10.66
C ARG A 187 -1.26 -0.72 11.89
N ALA A 188 -0.40 -0.64 12.91
CA ALA A 188 -0.66 0.15 14.12
C ALA A 188 -0.86 1.64 13.80
N LEU A 189 -0.03 2.20 12.91
CA LEU A 189 -0.22 3.56 12.40
C LEU A 189 -1.59 3.75 11.73
N VAL A 190 -1.96 2.85 10.82
CA VAL A 190 -3.24 2.93 10.09
C VAL A 190 -4.42 2.83 11.05
N ALA A 191 -4.35 1.93 12.04
CA ALA A 191 -5.37 1.77 13.07
C ALA A 191 -5.51 3.05 13.92
N ALA A 192 -4.40 3.61 14.39
CA ALA A 192 -4.37 4.82 15.21
C ALA A 192 -4.92 6.07 14.48
N LEU A 193 -4.76 6.18 13.16
CA LEU A 193 -5.34 7.26 12.35
C LEU A 193 -6.82 7.04 11.97
N GLY A 194 -7.47 6.02 12.55
CA GLY A 194 -8.89 5.74 12.32
C GLY A 194 -9.16 4.97 11.01
N GLY A 195 -8.26 4.05 10.64
CA GLY A 195 -8.48 2.88 9.79
C GLY A 195 -9.20 3.07 8.45
N GLY A 196 -8.52 2.80 7.32
CA GLY A 196 -9.23 2.56 6.06
C GLY A 196 -8.37 2.50 4.80
N CYS A 197 -8.70 1.60 3.88
CA CYS A 197 -8.06 1.48 2.55
C CYS A 197 -8.25 2.72 1.63
N GLN A 198 -8.97 3.74 2.08
CA GLN A 198 -9.29 4.94 1.31
C GLN A 198 -8.56 6.20 1.79
N LEU A 199 -7.71 6.07 2.82
CA LEU A 199 -6.89 7.17 3.28
C LEU A 199 -5.85 7.52 2.22
N THR A 200 -5.58 8.80 2.04
CA THR A 200 -4.43 9.34 1.30
C THR A 200 -3.15 9.22 2.15
N LEU A 201 -2.94 8.02 2.68
CA LEU A 201 -1.88 7.67 3.61
C LEU A 201 -0.85 6.79 2.90
N GLY A 202 0.42 7.18 2.97
CA GLY A 202 1.55 6.30 2.70
C GLY A 202 2.29 5.98 4.00
N ALA A 203 2.74 4.73 4.14
CA ALA A 203 3.62 4.33 5.24
C ALA A 203 4.53 3.19 4.79
N VAL A 204 5.79 3.23 5.23
CA VAL A 204 6.73 2.14 5.07
C VAL A 204 7.68 2.10 6.25
N ALA A 205 7.84 0.92 6.85
CA ALA A 205 8.82 0.59 7.86
C ALA A 205 9.85 -0.36 7.24
N LEU A 206 11.13 -0.03 7.38
CA LEU A 206 12.24 -0.87 6.94
C LEU A 206 13.10 -1.17 8.16
N LEU A 207 13.50 -2.43 8.30
CA LEU A 207 14.44 -2.81 9.35
C LEU A 207 15.88 -2.56 8.86
N ASP A 208 16.67 -1.85 9.66
CA ASP A 208 18.10 -1.68 9.46
C ASP A 208 18.81 -1.88 10.80
N ARG A 209 19.73 -2.85 10.87
CA ARG A 209 20.53 -3.17 12.08
C ARG A 209 19.70 -3.35 13.37
N GLY A 210 18.51 -3.95 13.26
CA GLY A 210 17.63 -4.24 14.40
C GLY A 210 16.70 -3.09 14.81
N GLU A 211 16.80 -1.94 14.15
CA GLU A 211 15.88 -0.81 14.32
C GLU A 211 14.93 -0.68 13.13
N LEU A 212 13.66 -0.45 13.42
CA LEU A 212 12.67 -0.05 12.43
C LEU A 212 12.86 1.43 12.12
N ALA A 213 13.08 1.77 10.87
CA ALA A 213 12.98 3.12 10.34
C ALA A 213 11.64 3.25 9.58
N MET A 214 10.72 4.03 10.14
CA MET A 214 9.37 4.18 9.60
C MET A 214 9.16 5.60 9.08
N HIS A 215 8.63 5.71 7.87
CA HIS A 215 8.23 6.97 7.24
C HIS A 215 6.75 6.92 6.90
N ALA A 216 6.04 8.03 7.12
CA ALA A 216 4.64 8.15 6.78
C ALA A 216 4.28 9.53 6.23
N VAL A 217 3.23 9.57 5.42
CA VAL A 217 2.67 10.78 4.83
C VAL A 217 1.15 10.72 4.79
N VAL A 218 0.51 11.80 5.19
CA VAL A 218 -0.91 12.07 4.92
C VAL A 218 -0.99 13.27 3.99
N ALA A 219 -1.78 13.18 2.92
CA ALA A 219 -1.91 14.25 1.93
C ALA A 219 -3.37 14.55 1.58
N SER A 220 -3.70 15.77 1.15
CA SER A 220 -5.01 16.08 0.57
C SER A 220 -5.20 15.35 -0.76
N LEU A 221 -6.43 15.19 -1.23
CA LEU A 221 -6.72 14.49 -2.51
C LEU A 221 -5.98 15.11 -3.71
N ASP A 222 -5.79 16.43 -3.68
CA ASP A 222 -5.08 17.19 -4.72
C ASP A 222 -3.55 17.27 -4.49
N GLY A 223 -3.05 16.77 -3.37
CA GLY A 223 -1.63 16.80 -3.01
C GLY A 223 -1.09 18.15 -2.51
N ARG A 224 -1.91 19.21 -2.49
CA ARG A 224 -1.46 20.57 -2.13
C ARG A 224 -1.10 20.71 -0.65
N ARG A 225 -1.75 19.94 0.20
CA ARG A 225 -1.43 19.83 1.63
C ARG A 225 -0.89 18.44 1.90
N SER A 226 0.22 18.37 2.63
CA SER A 226 0.71 17.08 3.12
C SER A 226 1.51 17.25 4.41
N VAL A 227 1.48 16.20 5.21
CA VAL A 227 2.24 16.07 6.45
C VAL A 227 3.07 14.80 6.33
N LYS A 228 4.40 14.95 6.36
CA LYS A 228 5.36 13.84 6.41
C LYS A 228 5.98 13.76 7.80
N ARG A 229 6.10 12.55 8.35
CA ARG A 229 6.79 12.29 9.62
C ARG A 229 7.59 11.00 9.51
N GLN A 230 8.53 10.83 10.43
CA GLN A 230 9.32 9.62 10.57
C GLN A 230 9.46 9.25 12.04
N ALA A 231 9.61 7.97 12.32
CA ALA A 231 9.89 7.43 13.65
C ALA A 231 10.92 6.30 13.53
N ARG A 232 11.63 6.06 14.62
CA ARG A 232 12.58 4.96 14.76
C ARG A 232 12.36 4.26 16.09
N GLY A 233 12.58 2.96 16.13
CA GLY A 233 12.56 2.20 17.37
C GLY A 233 12.96 0.74 17.17
N PRO A 234 13.18 0.00 18.26
CA PRO A 234 13.60 -1.39 18.18
C PRO A 234 12.49 -2.26 17.58
N ARG A 235 12.89 -3.36 16.90
CA ARG A 235 11.96 -4.36 16.34
C ARG A 235 10.91 -4.84 17.36
N SER A 236 11.30 -4.98 18.63
CA SER A 236 10.42 -5.44 19.72
C SER A 236 9.27 -4.48 20.06
N SER A 237 9.38 -3.21 19.67
CA SER A 237 8.40 -2.15 19.95
C SER A 237 7.71 -1.67 18.67
N ALA A 238 7.65 -2.51 17.64
CA ALA A 238 7.14 -2.17 16.31
C ALA A 238 5.79 -1.45 16.33
N SER A 239 4.78 -2.02 17.00
CA SER A 239 3.46 -1.41 17.10
C SER A 239 3.50 -0.03 17.78
N GLN A 240 4.36 0.16 18.77
CA GLN A 240 4.52 1.44 19.46
C GLN A 240 5.12 2.50 18.53
N VAL A 241 6.12 2.15 17.71
CA VAL A 241 6.67 3.05 16.67
C VAL A 241 5.58 3.54 15.73
N GLY A 242 4.66 2.65 15.34
CA GLY A 242 3.50 3.00 14.52
C GLY A 242 2.54 3.98 15.20
N VAL A 243 2.22 3.76 16.47
CA VAL A 243 1.34 4.64 17.26
C VAL A 243 1.97 6.02 17.47
N GLU A 244 3.24 6.08 17.88
CA GLU A 244 3.96 7.34 18.08
C GLU A 244 4.04 8.18 16.80
N LEU A 245 4.22 7.52 15.66
CA LEU A 245 4.22 8.18 14.36
C LEU A 245 2.83 8.71 13.99
N ALA A 246 1.76 8.00 14.34
CA ALA A 246 0.39 8.47 14.14
C ALA A 246 0.11 9.72 14.98
N ASP A 247 0.53 9.73 16.24
CA ASP A 247 0.41 10.91 17.10
C ASP A 247 1.22 12.10 16.56
N ALA A 248 2.42 11.86 16.04
CA ALA A 248 3.25 12.90 15.44
C ALA A 248 2.63 13.49 14.16
N LEU A 249 1.93 12.66 13.36
CA LEU A 249 1.15 13.11 12.21
C LEU A 249 -0.07 13.91 12.67
N ALA A 250 -0.81 13.41 13.67
CA ALA A 250 -2.01 14.05 14.20
C ALA A 250 -1.70 15.46 14.73
N ARG A 251 -0.67 15.61 15.57
CA ARG A 251 -0.19 16.92 16.07
C ARG A 251 0.24 17.89 14.97
N ALA A 252 0.53 17.36 13.77
CA ALA A 252 0.99 18.13 12.63
C ALA A 252 -0.13 18.45 11.63
N GLY A 253 -1.39 18.19 11.97
CA GLY A 253 -2.54 18.54 11.16
C GLY A 253 -3.02 17.44 10.21
N ALA A 254 -2.62 16.18 10.44
CA ALA A 254 -3.01 15.07 9.56
C ALA A 254 -4.49 14.71 9.70
N ILE A 255 -5.10 14.89 10.88
CA ILE A 255 -6.49 14.51 11.13
C ILE A 255 -7.43 15.39 10.28
N GLU A 256 -7.19 16.69 10.22
CA GLU A 256 -7.98 17.63 9.42
C GLU A 256 -7.93 17.26 7.93
N ILE A 257 -6.75 16.88 7.43
CA ILE A 257 -6.59 16.43 6.04
C ILE A 257 -7.40 15.14 5.78
N LEU A 258 -7.34 14.18 6.71
CA LEU A 258 -8.08 12.92 6.57
C LEU A 258 -9.60 13.13 6.63
N ASP A 259 -10.08 14.03 7.48
CA ASP A 259 -11.50 14.31 7.61
C ASP A 259 -12.06 15.03 6.37
N GLU A 260 -11.30 15.93 5.74
CA GLU A 260 -11.65 16.51 4.44
C GLU A 260 -11.76 15.45 3.34
N VAL A 261 -10.80 14.51 3.30
CA VAL A 261 -10.80 13.40 2.34
C VAL A 261 -12.02 12.49 2.55
N ARG A 262 -12.38 12.21 3.81
CA ARG A 262 -13.59 11.44 4.17
C ARG A 262 -14.86 12.18 3.76
N GLY A 263 -14.97 13.47 4.07
CA GLY A 263 -16.13 14.30 3.74
C GLY A 263 -16.37 14.43 2.23
N ALA A 264 -15.31 14.60 1.44
CA ALA A 264 -15.39 14.70 -0.03
C ALA A 264 -15.86 13.39 -0.71
N ARG A 265 -15.76 12.25 -0.03
CA ARG A 265 -16.15 10.93 -0.57
C ARG A 265 -17.54 10.46 -0.11
N GLY A 266 -18.19 11.21 0.77
CA GLY A 266 -19.47 10.83 1.38
C GLY A 266 -19.34 9.68 2.41
N PRO A 267 -20.37 9.45 3.24
CA PRO A 267 -20.35 8.35 4.20
C PRO A 267 -20.25 7.00 3.48
N VAL A 268 -19.26 6.21 3.85
CA VAL A 268 -19.13 4.81 3.39
C VAL A 268 -20.10 3.98 4.23
N ALA A 269 -21.06 3.32 3.58
CA ALA A 269 -21.90 2.31 4.24
C ALA A 269 -21.00 1.19 4.79
N GLY A 270 -21.09 0.94 6.10
CA GLY A 270 -20.45 -0.19 6.77
C GLY A 270 -19.40 0.20 7.80
N SER A 271 -19.84 0.84 8.88
CA SER A 271 -19.21 0.76 10.19
C SER A 271 -20.24 0.17 11.15
N TYR A 272 -20.34 -1.16 11.13
CA TYR A 272 -20.91 -2.02 12.18
C TYR A 272 -20.15 -3.34 12.11
#